data_AF-A0A4Y2EF40-F1
#
_entry.id   AF-A0A4Y2EF40-F1
#
_cell.length_a   1.000
_cell.length_b   1.000
_cell.length_c   1.000
_cell.angle_alpha   90.00
_cell.angle_beta   90.00
_cell.angle_gamma   90.00
#
_symmetry.space_group_name_H-M   'P 1'
#
loop_
_entity.id
_entity.type
_entity.pdbx_description
1 polymer ?
#
loop_
_entity_poly.entity_id
_entity_poly.type
_entity_poly.pdbx_seq_one_letter_code
_entity_poly.pdbx_strand_id
1 'polypeptide(L)'
;MRRAVQKSAARIDVAPSNAVTIAKEQFLSNIENKKEFLKFLSTEFKNAKFPVFQAPSDADILIVEMSKTEAESGYSAVVVGKNSDFFLLIAALMQPQDAVYMLIP
;
A
#
# COMPACT_ATOMS: atom_id res chain seq x y z
N MET A 1 -27.65 13.80 -23.83
CA MET A 1 -26.82 13.17 -22.78
C MET A 1 -25.44 13.83 -22.81
N ARG A 2 -25.18 14.84 -21.97
CA ARG A 2 -23.87 15.52 -21.90
C ARG A 2 -22.93 14.63 -21.08
N ARG A 3 -21.85 14.12 -21.68
CA ARG A 3 -20.73 13.53 -20.93
C ARG A 3 -20.11 14.66 -20.11
N ALA A 4 -20.27 14.62 -18.79
CA ALA A 4 -19.50 15.47 -17.91
C ALA A 4 -18.03 15.08 -18.08
N VAL A 5 -17.22 15.99 -18.62
CA VAL A 5 -15.76 15.82 -18.60
C VAL A 5 -15.37 15.84 -17.13
N GLN A 6 -15.01 14.68 -16.58
CA GLN A 6 -14.43 14.60 -15.23
C GLN A 6 -13.16 15.45 -15.26
N LYS A 7 -13.19 16.62 -14.61
CA LYS A 7 -12.00 17.40 -14.32
C LYS A 7 -11.14 16.53 -13.40
N SER A 8 -10.10 15.91 -13.93
CA SER A 8 -9.04 15.33 -13.11
C SER A 8 -8.37 16.47 -12.33
N ALA A 9 -7.94 16.19 -11.10
CA ALA A 9 -7.21 17.18 -10.31
C ALA A 9 -5.97 17.67 -11.05
N ALA A 10 -5.51 18.88 -10.75
CA ALA A 10 -4.25 19.40 -11.29
C ALA A 10 -3.08 18.47 -10.94
N ARG A 11 -2.10 18.38 -11.85
CA ARG A 11 -0.83 17.71 -11.55
C ARG A 11 -0.12 18.49 -10.44
N ILE A 12 0.35 17.79 -9.42
CA ILE A 12 1.04 18.37 -8.28
C ILE A 12 2.44 17.78 -8.20
N ASP A 13 3.40 18.64 -7.89
CA ASP A 13 4.78 18.23 -7.64
C ASP A 13 4.92 17.67 -6.22
N VAL A 14 5.25 16.39 -6.11
CA VAL A 14 5.36 15.67 -4.84
C VAL A 14 6.82 15.72 -4.38
N ALA A 15 7.08 16.50 -3.33
CA ALA A 15 8.40 16.62 -2.72
C ALA A 15 8.29 16.76 -1.19
N PRO A 16 9.34 16.41 -0.42
CA PRO A 16 9.34 16.56 1.04
C PRO A 16 9.06 18.01 1.50
N SER A 17 9.48 18.98 0.71
CA SER A 17 9.31 20.41 0.98
C SER A 17 7.92 20.95 0.62
N ASN A 18 7.10 20.16 -0.09
CA ASN A 18 5.84 20.63 -0.64
C ASN A 18 4.67 20.18 0.25
N ALA A 19 4.04 21.13 0.93
CA ALA A 19 2.78 20.88 1.62
C ALA A 19 1.64 20.79 0.59
N VAL A 20 1.15 19.58 0.33
CA VAL A 20 -0.03 19.37 -0.52
C VAL A 20 -1.28 19.74 0.29
N THR A 21 -1.96 20.83 -0.07
CA THR A 21 -3.12 21.38 0.66
C THR A 21 -4.48 20.96 0.10
N ILE A 22 -4.49 20.19 -1.00
CA ILE A 22 -5.74 19.68 -1.58
C ILE A 22 -6.22 18.42 -0.85
N ALA A 23 -7.53 18.14 -0.92
CA ALA A 23 -8.11 16.93 -0.33
C ALA A 23 -7.49 15.66 -0.92
N LYS A 24 -7.30 14.63 -0.09
CA LYS A 24 -6.69 13.35 -0.46
C LYS A 24 -7.39 12.71 -1.66
N GLU A 25 -8.72 12.66 -1.64
CA GLU A 25 -9.54 12.05 -2.69
C GLU A 25 -9.35 12.78 -4.03
N GLN A 26 -9.24 14.11 -3.98
CA GLN A 26 -8.97 14.92 -5.15
C GLN A 26 -7.56 14.67 -5.67
N PHE A 27 -6.54 14.65 -4.81
CA PHE A 27 -5.16 14.36 -5.20
C PHE A 27 -5.04 12.99 -5.88
N LEU A 28 -5.60 11.97 -5.23
CA LEU A 28 -5.60 10.60 -5.73
C LEU A 28 -6.53 10.41 -6.93
N SER A 29 -7.40 11.34 -7.29
CA SER A 29 -8.18 11.20 -8.53
C SER A 29 -7.32 11.31 -9.80
N ASN A 30 -6.15 11.96 -9.73
CA ASN A 30 -5.22 12.11 -10.84
C ASN A 30 -4.21 10.96 -10.86
N ILE A 31 -4.13 10.22 -11.97
CA ILE A 31 -3.26 9.05 -12.12
C ILE A 31 -1.77 9.38 -12.07
N GLU A 32 -1.36 10.55 -12.58
CA GLU A 32 0.03 11.01 -12.54
C GLU A 32 0.43 11.40 -11.11
N ASN A 33 -0.48 12.01 -10.35
CA ASN A 33 -0.26 12.28 -8.93
C ASN A 33 -0.10 10.97 -8.14
N LYS A 34 -0.91 9.95 -8.42
CA LYS A 34 -0.74 8.61 -7.79
C LYS A 34 0.64 8.03 -8.08
N LYS A 35 1.08 8.06 -9.35
CA LYS A 35 2.37 7.51 -9.78
C LYS A 35 3.54 8.22 -9.10
N GLU A 36 3.56 9.55 -9.15
CA GLU A 36 4.64 10.33 -8.53
C GLU A 36 4.63 10.17 -7.01
N PHE A 37 3.46 10.08 -6.38
CA PHE A 37 3.36 9.81 -4.95
C PHE A 37 3.91 8.43 -4.56
N LEU A 38 3.57 7.38 -5.31
CA LEU A 38 4.12 6.04 -5.09
C LEU A 38 5.64 6.01 -5.30
N LYS A 39 6.14 6.70 -6.31
CA LYS A 39 7.59 6.81 -6.59
C LYS A 39 8.31 7.55 -5.46
N PHE A 40 7.72 8.66 -4.98
CA PHE A 40 8.23 9.42 -3.85
C PHE A 40 8.32 8.54 -2.60
N LEU A 41 7.22 7.90 -2.19
CA LEU A 41 7.20 7.00 -1.04
C LEU A 41 8.20 5.85 -1.20
N SER A 42 8.24 5.20 -2.37
CA SER A 42 9.20 4.13 -2.66
C SER A 42 10.64 4.57 -2.47
N THR A 43 10.95 5.82 -2.82
CA THR A 43 12.29 6.40 -2.66
C THR A 43 12.59 6.66 -1.20
N GLU A 44 11.67 7.26 -0.46
CA GLU A 44 11.83 7.53 0.98
C GLU A 44 12.02 6.24 1.80
N PHE A 45 11.23 5.19 1.55
CA PHE A 45 11.40 3.90 2.23
C PHE A 45 12.76 3.27 1.93
N LYS A 46 13.20 3.28 0.67
CA LYS A 46 14.53 2.77 0.28
C LYS A 46 15.65 3.58 0.92
N ASN A 47 15.52 4.90 1.02
CA ASN A 47 16.46 5.76 1.71
C ASN A 47 16.55 5.41 3.20
N ALA A 48 15.42 5.12 3.83
CA ALA A 48 15.31 4.63 5.20
C ALA A 48 15.69 3.14 5.37
N LYS A 49 16.26 2.49 4.34
CA LYS A 49 16.70 1.09 4.34
C LYS A 49 15.59 0.05 4.50
N PHE A 50 14.35 0.42 4.20
CA PHE A 50 13.26 -0.53 4.07
C PHE A 50 13.20 -1.07 2.64
N PRO A 51 13.09 -2.39 2.44
CA PRO A 51 12.81 -2.94 1.13
C PRO A 51 11.41 -2.52 0.67
N VAL A 52 11.27 -2.28 -0.64
CA VAL A 52 10.00 -1.90 -1.26
C VAL A 52 9.71 -2.86 -2.39
N PHE A 53 8.56 -3.53 -2.29
CA PHE A 53 8.04 -4.44 -3.30
C PHE A 53 6.78 -3.84 -3.93
N GLN A 54 6.63 -3.98 -5.24
CA GLN A 54 5.43 -3.54 -5.97
C GLN A 54 4.68 -4.78 -6.48
N ALA A 55 3.41 -4.88 -6.11
CA ALA A 55 2.55 -5.93 -6.63
C ALA A 55 2.05 -5.57 -8.05
N PRO A 56 1.95 -6.54 -8.97
CA PRO A 56 1.42 -6.30 -10.32
C PRO A 56 -0.08 -5.99 -10.33
N SER A 57 -0.81 -6.38 -9.27
CA SER A 57 -2.24 -6.12 -9.13
C SER A 57 -2.57 -5.72 -7.69
N ASP A 58 -2.93 -6.69 -6.84
CA ASP A 58 -3.30 -6.42 -5.45
C ASP A 58 -2.08 -6.59 -4.54
N ALA A 59 -1.80 -5.57 -3.73
CA ALA A 59 -0.72 -5.63 -2.75
C ALA A 59 -1.06 -6.56 -1.58
N ASP A 60 -2.34 -6.81 -1.31
CA ASP A 60 -2.78 -7.57 -0.15
C ASP A 60 -2.28 -9.02 -0.22
N ILE A 61 -2.34 -9.62 -1.42
CA ILE A 61 -1.82 -10.98 -1.67
C ILE A 61 -0.32 -11.04 -1.39
N LEU A 62 0.46 -10.09 -1.94
CA LEU A 62 1.91 -10.06 -1.76
C LEU A 62 2.30 -9.89 -0.29
N ILE A 63 1.59 -9.05 0.46
CA ILE A 63 1.83 -8.85 1.89
C ILE A 63 1.59 -10.14 2.67
N VAL A 64 0.49 -10.85 2.38
CA VAL A 64 0.14 -12.10 3.06
C VAL A 64 1.10 -13.23 2.69
N GLU A 65 1.49 -13.36 1.43
CA GLU A 65 2.48 -14.36 0.99
C GLU A 65 3.87 -14.13 1.62
N MET A 66 4.33 -12.88 1.72
CA MET A 66 5.59 -12.58 2.42
C MET A 66 5.49 -12.92 3.90
N SER A 67 4.37 -12.56 4.54
CA SER A 67 4.16 -12.86 5.97
C SER A 67 4.15 -14.36 6.24
N LYS A 68 3.55 -15.14 5.33
CA LYS A 68 3.54 -16.60 5.38
C LYS A 68 4.96 -17.16 5.26
N THR A 69 5.71 -16.69 4.27
CA THR A 69 7.09 -17.13 4.02
C THR A 69 7.98 -16.93 5.25
N GLU A 70 7.86 -15.78 5.92
CA GLU A 70 8.59 -15.50 7.16
C GLU A 70 8.14 -16.40 8.31
N ALA A 71 6.83 -16.64 8.44
CA ALA A 71 6.28 -17.54 9.46
C ALA A 71 6.74 -18.99 9.28
N GLU A 72 6.72 -19.51 8.04
CA GLU A 72 7.22 -20.83 7.69
C GLU A 72 8.74 -20.95 7.92
N SER A 73 9.46 -19.83 7.87
CA SER A 73 10.89 -19.74 8.19
C SER A 73 11.18 -19.64 9.70
N GLY A 74 10.14 -19.70 10.54
CA GLY A 74 10.25 -19.69 12.00
C GLY A 74 10.24 -18.31 12.64
N TYR A 75 9.98 -17.25 11.88
CA TYR A 75 9.83 -15.89 12.42
C TYR A 75 8.36 -15.58 12.72
N SER A 76 8.12 -14.53 13.50
CA SER A 76 6.78 -13.95 13.60
C SER A 76 6.65 -12.78 12.63
N ALA A 77 5.52 -12.70 11.92
CA ALA A 77 5.23 -11.61 11.00
C ALA A 77 4.09 -10.74 11.54
N VAL A 78 4.20 -9.42 11.34
CA VAL A 78 3.15 -8.46 11.70
C VAL A 78 2.71 -7.72 10.44
N VAL A 79 1.46 -7.94 10.05
CA VAL A 79 0.80 -7.23 8.95
C VAL A 79 0.12 -5.98 9.52
N VAL A 80 0.53 -4.80 9.05
CA VAL A 80 -0.05 -3.52 9.47
C VAL A 80 -0.99 -3.00 8.39
N GLY A 81 -2.28 -2.89 8.72
CA GLY A 81 -3.28 -2.44 7.74
C GLY A 81 -4.69 -2.34 8.32
N LYS A 82 -5.55 -1.57 7.63
CA LYS A 82 -6.98 -1.45 7.98
C LYS A 82 -7.90 -2.26 7.08
N ASN A 83 -7.39 -2.90 6.02
CA ASN A 83 -8.24 -3.62 5.08
C ASN A 83 -8.80 -4.90 5.74
N SER A 84 -10.12 -5.10 5.71
CA SER A 84 -10.77 -6.33 6.16
C SER A 84 -10.35 -7.55 5.35
N ASP A 85 -9.96 -7.35 4.09
CA ASP A 85 -9.55 -8.43 3.19
C ASP A 85 -8.28 -9.13 3.69
N PHE A 86 -7.41 -8.42 4.43
CA PHE A 86 -6.25 -9.04 5.09
C PHE A 86 -6.65 -10.17 6.03
N PHE A 87 -7.71 -9.98 6.82
CA PHE A 87 -8.14 -11.00 7.77
C PHE A 87 -8.60 -12.27 7.06
N LEU A 88 -9.38 -12.12 5.99
CA LEU A 88 -9.83 -13.23 5.17
C LEU A 88 -8.67 -13.96 4.49
N LEU A 89 -7.74 -13.21 3.90
CA LEU A 89 -6.57 -13.79 3.23
C LEU A 89 -5.65 -14.53 4.22
N ILE A 90 -5.38 -13.94 5.39
CA ILE A 90 -4.60 -14.60 6.45
C ILE A 90 -5.30 -15.88 6.91
N ALA A 91 -6.60 -15.82 7.20
CA ALA A 91 -7.36 -16.99 7.65
C ALA A 91 -7.43 -18.11 6.59
N ALA A 92 -7.44 -17.75 5.30
CA ALA A 92 -7.52 -18.72 4.21
C ALA A 92 -6.15 -19.35 3.84
N LEU A 93 -5.04 -18.62 4.00
CA LEU A 93 -3.74 -19.02 3.46
C LEU A 93 -2.73 -19.51 4.50
N MET A 94 -2.93 -19.16 5.77
CA MET A 94 -2.01 -19.50 6.87
C MET A 94 -2.37 -20.84 7.53
N GLN A 95 -1.36 -21.50 8.09
CA GLN A 95 -1.53 -22.68 8.93
C GLN A 95 -1.71 -22.27 10.40
N PRO A 96 -2.39 -23.08 11.24
CA PRO A 96 -2.62 -22.72 12.64
C PRO A 96 -1.36 -22.45 13.48
N GLN A 97 -0.22 -23.00 13.07
CA GLN A 97 1.07 -22.78 13.72
C GLN A 97 1.83 -21.54 13.22
N ASP A 98 1.38 -20.90 12.14
CA ASP A 98 2.05 -19.74 11.57
C ASP A 98 1.83 -18.53 12.48
N ALA A 99 2.92 -17.95 12.98
CA ALA A 99 2.88 -16.81 13.90
C ALA A 99 2.70 -15.48 13.14
N VAL A 100 1.51 -15.28 12.54
CA VAL A 100 1.15 -14.05 11.82
C VAL A 100 0.12 -13.24 12.58
N TYR A 101 0.41 -11.97 12.83
CA TYR A 101 -0.44 -11.05 13.58
C TYR A 101 -0.89 -9.89 12.70
N MET A 102 -2.12 -9.43 12.89
CA MET A 102 -2.64 -8.23 12.23
C MET A 102 -2.68 -7.07 13.23
N LEU A 103 -2.04 -5.96 12.87
CA LEU A 103 -2.09 -4.70 13.60
C LEU A 103 -2.95 -3.70 12.84
N ILE A 104 -4.01 -3.22 13.50
CA ILE A 104 -4.91 -2.18 12.97
C ILE A 104 -4.51 -0.85 13.63
N PRO A 105 -3.94 0.12 12.87
CA PRO A 105 -3.50 1.40 13.40
C PRO A 105 -4.63 2.41 13.62
#